data_AF-A0A2M7JWB2-F1
#
_entry.id   AF-A0A2M7JWB2-F1
#
_cell.length_a   1.000
_cell.length_b   1.000
_cell.length_c   1.000
_cell.angle_alpha   90.00
_cell.angle_beta   90.00
_cell.angle_gamma   90.00
#
_symmetry.space_group_name_H-M   'P 1'
#
loop_
_entity.id
_entity.type
_entity.pdbx_description
1 polymer ?
#
loop_
_entity_poly.entity_id
_entity_poly.type
_entity_poly.pdbx_seq_one_letter_code
_entity_poly.pdbx_strand_id
1 'polypeptide(L)'
;MKETEYTYLSAFIRIIRGISSSLDLNEVLQMIVKSTCETTSSKGCTLMLLDEKGQRLEIKSSFGLSDQYVEKGLLSADKSIS
;
A
#
# COMPACT_ATOMS: atom_id res chain seq x y z
N MET A 1 -7.61 7.01 35.58
CA MET A 1 -7.15 5.64 35.19
C MET A 1 -8.15 4.95 34.28
N LYS A 2 -9.45 4.86 34.61
CA LYS A 2 -10.49 4.25 33.74
C LYS A 2 -10.68 4.96 32.38
N GLU A 3 -10.66 6.29 32.31
CA GLU A 3 -10.88 7.04 31.05
C GLU A 3 -9.83 6.73 29.95
N THR A 4 -8.57 6.57 30.35
CA THR A 4 -7.47 6.31 29.43
C THR A 4 -7.59 4.90 28.83
N GLU A 5 -7.99 3.90 29.62
CA GLU A 5 -8.27 2.54 29.15
C GLU A 5 -9.43 2.51 28.15
N TYR A 6 -10.51 3.25 28.41
CA TYR A 6 -11.63 3.38 27.46
C TYR A 6 -11.20 4.02 26.13
N THR A 7 -10.27 4.97 26.18
CA THR A 7 -9.71 5.62 24.99
C THR A 7 -8.90 4.63 24.15
N TYR A 8 -8.02 3.85 24.79
CA TYR A 8 -7.23 2.83 24.11
C TYR A 8 -8.10 1.73 23.51
N LEU A 9 -9.10 1.25 24.25
CA LEU A 9 -10.04 0.24 23.78
C LEU A 9 -10.85 0.75 22.58
N SER A 10 -11.28 2.02 22.61
CA SER A 10 -12.02 2.64 21.51
C SER A 10 -11.17 2.81 20.24
N ALA A 11 -9.90 3.20 20.40
CA ALA A 11 -8.94 3.28 19.30
C ALA A 11 -8.68 1.90 18.68
N PHE A 12 -8.49 0.87 19.52
CA PHE A 12 -8.30 -0.51 19.09
C PHE A 12 -9.53 -1.05 18.34
N ILE A 13 -10.74 -0.82 18.87
CA ILE A 13 -11.99 -1.20 18.20
C ILE A 13 -12.15 -0.47 16.86
N ARG A 14 -11.73 0.80 16.76
CA ARG A 14 -11.78 1.57 15.51
C ARG A 14 -10.79 1.04 14.47
N ILE A 15 -9.60 0.63 14.89
CA ILE A 15 -8.58 0.00 14.03
C ILE A 15 -9.08 -1.36 13.54
N ILE A 16 -9.54 -2.22 14.45
CA ILE A 16 -10.10 -3.54 14.12
C ILE A 16 -11.31 -3.38 13.19
N ARG A 17 -12.19 -2.40 13.44
CA ARG A 17 -13.30 -2.11 12.55
C ARG A 17 -12.83 -1.62 11.19
N GLY A 18 -11.84 -0.72 11.10
CA GLY A 18 -11.27 -0.30 9.82
C GLY A 18 -10.62 -1.45 9.04
N ILE A 19 -9.96 -2.38 9.74
CA ILE A 19 -9.39 -3.59 9.14
C ILE A 19 -10.52 -4.54 8.69
N SER A 20 -11.54 -4.75 9.51
CA SER A 20 -12.61 -5.74 9.28
C SER A 20 -13.76 -5.24 8.41
N SER A 21 -13.98 -3.93 8.27
CA SER A 21 -15.16 -3.38 7.57
C SER A 21 -14.93 -3.12 6.08
N SER A 22 -13.70 -3.16 5.57
CA SER A 22 -13.41 -2.77 4.18
C SER A 22 -12.19 -3.47 3.58
N LEU A 23 -12.13 -4.81 3.60
CA LEU A 23 -11.07 -5.52 2.85
C LEU A 23 -11.34 -5.53 1.34
N ASP A 24 -11.57 -4.35 0.75
CA ASP A 24 -11.00 -4.11 -0.57
C ASP A 24 -9.51 -3.91 -0.36
N LEU A 25 -8.75 -4.99 -0.52
CA LEU A 25 -7.30 -4.97 -0.48
C LEU A 25 -6.74 -3.84 -1.36
N ASN A 26 -7.41 -3.48 -2.46
CA ASN A 26 -7.00 -2.38 -3.31
C ASN A 26 -7.11 -1.02 -2.60
N GLU A 27 -8.14 -0.78 -1.78
CA GLU A 27 -8.29 0.47 -1.04
C GLU A 27 -7.17 0.65 -0.02
N VAL A 28 -6.82 -0.43 0.69
CA VAL A 28 -5.70 -0.44 1.64
C VAL A 28 -4.38 -0.18 0.92
N LEU A 29 -4.11 -0.90 -0.18
CA LEU A 29 -2.87 -0.73 -0.95
C LEU A 29 -2.79 0.66 -1.60
N GLN A 30 -3.90 1.26 -2.00
CA GLN A 30 -3.97 2.64 -2.49
C GLN A 30 -3.65 3.65 -1.40
N MET A 31 -4.21 3.48 -0.20
CA MET A 31 -3.93 4.34 0.94
C MET A 31 -2.44 4.34 1.31
N ILE A 32 -1.80 3.17 1.31
CA ILE A 32 -0.37 3.03 1.59
C ILE A 32 0.45 3.81 0.55
N VAL A 33 0.27 3.52 -0.74
CA VAL A 33 1.07 4.12 -1.83
C VAL A 33 0.90 5.64 -1.87
N LYS A 34 -0.32 6.14 -1.68
CA LYS A 34 -0.60 7.58 -1.61
C LYS A 34 0.11 8.23 -0.41
N SER A 35 -0.05 7.66 0.79
CA SER A 35 0.55 8.20 2.01
C SER A 35 2.08 8.23 1.92
N THR A 36 2.69 7.20 1.35
CA THR A 36 4.15 7.14 1.12
C THR A 36 4.59 8.20 0.10
N CYS A 37 3.85 8.37 -0.99
CA CYS A 37 4.16 9.38 -2.00
C CYS A 37 4.16 10.80 -1.40
N GLU A 38 3.12 11.13 -0.64
CA GLU A 38 2.97 12.42 0.02
C GLU A 38 4.06 12.65 1.09
N THR A 39 4.31 11.65 1.95
CA THR A 39 5.29 11.73 3.03
C THR A 39 6.72 11.90 2.51
N THR A 40 7.04 11.26 1.39
CA THR A 40 8.37 11.36 0.77
C THR A 40 8.50 12.57 -0.17
N SER A 41 7.42 13.34 -0.37
CA SER A 41 7.34 14.41 -1.38
C SER A 41 7.74 13.94 -2.79
N SER A 42 7.45 12.67 -3.10
CA SER A 42 7.73 12.08 -4.39
C SER A 42 6.66 12.47 -5.42
N LYS A 43 7.03 12.46 -6.70
CA LYS A 43 6.07 12.70 -7.80
C LYS A 43 5.11 11.53 -8.00
N GLY A 44 5.54 10.32 -7.65
CA GLY A 44 4.71 9.12 -7.71
C GLY A 44 5.30 7.99 -6.87
N CYS A 45 4.48 6.99 -6.59
CA CYS A 45 4.84 5.79 -5.83
C CYS A 45 4.16 4.56 -6.43
N THR A 46 4.79 3.39 -6.31
CA THR A 46 4.24 2.11 -6.77
C THR A 46 4.55 1.04 -5.74
N LEU A 47 3.55 0.21 -5.44
CA LEU A 47 3.72 -1.01 -4.65
C LEU A 47 3.69 -2.21 -5.60
N MET A 48 4.76 -2.99 -5.56
CA MET A 48 4.93 -4.20 -6.35
C MET A 48 5.05 -5.40 -5.44
N LEU A 49 4.40 -6.51 -5.81
CA LEU A 49 4.60 -7.81 -5.19
C LEU A 49 5.48 -8.66 -6.09
N LEU A 50 6.46 -9.32 -5.47
CA LEU A 50 7.25 -10.33 -6.14
C LEU A 50 6.40 -11.59 -6.33
N ASP A 51 6.44 -12.18 -7.51
CA ASP A 51 5.78 -13.47 -7.76
C ASP A 51 6.38 -14.58 -6.88
N GLU A 52 5.64 -15.67 -6.70
CA GLU A 52 6.07 -16.79 -5.84
C GLU A 52 7.38 -17.43 -6.30
N LYS A 53 7.75 -17.24 -7.57
CA LYS A 53 8.97 -17.78 -8.18
C LYS A 53 10.16 -16.84 -8.01
N GLY A 54 9.96 -15.63 -7.49
CA GLY A 54 10.99 -14.62 -7.34
C GLY A 54 11.45 -13.97 -8.64
N GLN A 55 10.69 -14.10 -9.72
CA GLN A 55 11.12 -13.75 -11.08
C GLN A 55 10.55 -12.41 -11.56
N ARG A 56 9.36 -12.03 -11.08
CA ARG A 56 8.59 -10.91 -11.63
C ARG A 56 8.03 -10.02 -10.54
N LEU A 57 8.07 -8.71 -10.78
CA LEU A 57 7.39 -7.72 -9.95
C LEU A 57 6.06 -7.35 -10.59
N GLU A 58 4.98 -7.62 -9.86
CA GLU A 58 3.61 -7.28 -10.25
C GLU A 58 3.16 -6.01 -9.52
N ILE A 59 2.78 -4.99 -10.28
CA ILE A 59 2.21 -3.76 -9.71
C ILE A 59 0.83 -4.09 -9.11
N LYS A 60 0.66 -3.80 -7.82
CA LYS A 60 -0.64 -3.94 -7.13
C LYS A 60 -1.30 -2.61 -6.83
N SER A 61 -0.54 -1.52 -6.74
CA SER A 61 -1.07 -0.18 -6.52
C SER A 61 -0.06 0.88 -6.97
N SER A 62 -0.55 2.02 -7.45
CA SER A 62 0.28 3.15 -7.89
C SER A 62 -0.44 4.48 -7.67
N PHE A 63 0.32 5.55 -7.40
CA PHE A 63 -0.20 6.90 -7.21
C PHE A 63 0.74 7.93 -7.83
N GLY A 64 0.21 8.99 -8.43
CA GLY A 64 0.99 10.12 -8.99
C GLY A 64 1.77 9.80 -10.29
N LEU A 65 1.50 8.64 -10.90
CA LEU A 65 2.18 8.18 -12.11
C LEU A 65 1.21 8.23 -13.30
N SER A 66 1.73 8.48 -14.50
CA SER A 66 0.90 8.41 -15.72
C SER A 66 0.49 6.97 -16.00
N ASP A 67 -0.68 6.79 -16.61
CA ASP A 67 -1.17 5.46 -17.00
C ASP A 67 -0.14 4.72 -17.88
N GLN A 68 0.54 5.44 -18.79
CA GLN A 68 1.64 4.90 -19.59
C GLN A 68 2.84 4.41 -18.79
N TYR A 69 3.12 4.98 -17.61
CA TYR A 69 4.20 4.51 -16.73
C TYR A 69 3.79 3.21 -16.02
N VAL A 70 2.53 3.12 -15.62
CA VAL A 70 1.95 1.93 -14.98
C VAL A 70 1.81 0.78 -16.00
N GLU A 71 1.46 1.09 -17.24
CA GLU A 71 1.27 0.13 -18.34
C GLU A 71 2.56 -0.40 -18.98
N LYS A 72 3.74 0.06 -18.56
CA LYS A 72 5.02 -0.53 -19.03
C LYS A 72 5.15 -2.03 -18.72
N GLY A 73 4.29 -2.56 -17.84
CA GLY A 73 4.10 -3.98 -17.63
C GLY A 73 5.08 -4.56 -16.61
N LEU A 74 5.10 -5.90 -16.54
CA LEU A 74 5.88 -6.67 -15.57
C LEU A 74 7.37 -6.30 -15.63
N LEU A 75 7.92 -5.89 -14.50
CA LEU A 75 9.35 -5.61 -14.38
C LEU A 75 10.10 -6.88 -13.98
N SER A 76 11.19 -7.16 -14.68
CA SER A 76 12.14 -8.22 -14.31
C SER A 76 12.81 -7.86 -12.98
N ALA A 77 12.68 -8.73 -11.97
CA ALA A 77 13.15 -8.44 -10.61
C ALA A 77 14.69 -8.29 -10.55
N ASP A 78 15.39 -9.11 -11.34
CA ASP A 78 16.86 -9.11 -11.52
C ASP A 78 17.39 -7.78 -12.09
N LYS A 79 16.57 -7.04 -12.84
CA LYS A 79 16.97 -5.75 -13.43
C LYS A 79 16.58 -4.54 -12.59
N SER A 80 15.76 -4.75 -11.55
CA SER A 80 15.09 -3.67 -10.82
C SER A 80 15.51 -3.59 -9.35
N ILE A 81 15.94 -4.71 -8.75
CA ILE A 81 16.31 -4.80 -7.32
C ILE A 81 17.78 -5.21 -7.12
N SER A 82 18.47 -5.68 -8.17
CA SER A 82 19.89 -6.08 -8.09
C SER A 82 20.86 -4.90 -8.09
#